data_AF-A0A3E0RAY3-F1
#
_entry.id   AF-A0A3E0RAY3-F1
#
_cell.length_a   1.000
_cell.length_b   1.000
_cell.length_c   1.000
_cell.angle_alpha   90.00
_cell.angle_beta   90.00
_cell.angle_gamma   90.00
#
_symmetry.space_group_name_H-M   'P 1'
#
loop_
_entity.id
_entity.type
_entity.pdbx_description
1 polymer ?
#
loop_
_entity_poly.entity_id
_entity_poly.type
_entity_poly.pdbx_seq_one_letter_code
_entity_poly.pdbx_strand_id
1 'polypeptide(L)'
;MPKVALVETKPSKTNFQKEFNFDFDQFQLCSDPTIKKVLKRDCDIDMNPDDYDWVILVGSDAMKFFTKQSSVTEFSGKKVDEKFLPVINPAMLAFKPEARKTWEQSVENIHQYIAGEIEDVVIDDSIAFGIQDTEKANEFIQAAIDAPKDYIALDSETTGLYPRDGYMLGISLSYDGECGAYIDTDCFDEETERLLQELFDKKIVVFHNAKFDMAFFEYHFHFRFPMF
;
A
#
# COMPACT_ATOMS: atom_id res chain seq x y z
N MET A 1 22.25 -3.60 16.48
CA MET A 1 21.94 -3.59 15.04
C MET A 1 20.95 -4.71 14.80
N PRO A 2 19.90 -4.47 14.01
CA PRO A 2 18.92 -5.51 13.69
C PRO A 2 19.61 -6.68 12.98
N LYS A 3 19.16 -7.89 13.26
CA LYS A 3 19.68 -9.11 12.64
C LYS A 3 18.93 -9.36 11.34
N VAL A 4 19.64 -9.29 10.22
CA VAL A 4 19.05 -9.38 8.88
C VAL A 4 19.44 -10.70 8.21
N ALA A 5 18.46 -11.35 7.58
CA ALA A 5 18.70 -12.46 6.67
C ALA A 5 18.43 -12.04 5.23
N LEU A 6 19.20 -12.57 4.28
CA LEU A 6 18.93 -12.45 2.85
C LEU A 6 18.71 -13.85 2.29
N VAL A 7 17.54 -14.08 1.70
CA VAL A 7 17.20 -15.35 1.05
C VAL A 7 17.05 -15.15 -0.44
N GLU A 8 17.88 -15.85 -1.21
CA GLU A 8 17.75 -15.94 -2.67
C GLU A 8 17.25 -17.34 -3.09
N THR A 9 16.74 -17.48 -4.31
CA THR A 9 16.27 -18.80 -4.78
C THR A 9 17.39 -19.85 -4.81
N LYS A 10 18.57 -19.47 -5.31
CA LYS A 10 19.73 -20.35 -5.56
C LYS A 10 21.01 -19.54 -5.49
N PRO A 11 22.19 -20.15 -5.26
CA PRO A 11 23.45 -19.44 -5.25
C PRO A 11 23.66 -18.66 -6.55
N SER A 12 23.79 -17.33 -6.44
CA SER A 12 24.02 -16.45 -7.58
C SER A 12 25.43 -15.84 -7.57
N LYS A 13 25.84 -15.26 -8.70
CA LYS A 13 27.10 -14.51 -8.80
C LYS A 13 26.97 -13.06 -8.30
N THR A 14 25.78 -12.68 -7.86
CA THR A 14 25.49 -11.33 -7.37
C THR A 14 26.23 -11.12 -6.05
N ASN A 15 26.94 -10.01 -5.93
CA ASN A 15 27.58 -9.63 -4.69
C ASN A 15 26.66 -8.71 -3.88
N PHE A 16 25.74 -9.31 -3.11
CA PHE A 16 24.78 -8.55 -2.30
C PHE A 16 25.44 -7.66 -1.24
N GLN A 17 26.65 -8.00 -0.78
CA GLN A 17 27.43 -7.18 0.15
C GLN A 17 27.88 -5.83 -0.44
N LYS A 18 27.84 -5.68 -1.78
CA LYS A 18 28.07 -4.38 -2.43
C LYS A 18 26.80 -3.55 -2.59
N GLU A 19 25.64 -4.21 -2.55
CA GLU A 19 24.34 -3.59 -2.78
C GLU A 19 23.70 -3.15 -1.45
N PHE A 20 23.94 -3.92 -0.39
CA PHE A 20 23.45 -3.66 0.96
C PHE A 20 24.61 -3.29 1.89
N ASN A 21 24.57 -2.09 2.45
CA ASN A 21 25.64 -1.54 3.30
C ASN A 21 25.45 -1.91 4.78
N PHE A 22 25.07 -3.15 5.07
CA PHE A 22 24.84 -3.67 6.42
C PHE A 22 25.14 -5.17 6.49
N ASP A 23 25.37 -5.69 7.70
CA ASP A 23 25.63 -7.11 7.92
C ASP A 23 24.34 -7.93 7.80
N PHE A 24 24.41 -9.07 7.10
CA PHE A 24 23.32 -10.02 6.96
C PHE A 24 23.82 -11.45 6.80
N ASP A 25 23.02 -12.41 7.25
CA ASP A 25 23.22 -13.83 6.98
C ASP A 25 22.59 -14.18 5.63
N GLN A 26 23.33 -14.83 4.73
CA GLN A 26 22.86 -15.17 3.40
C GLN A 26 22.46 -16.65 3.31
N PHE A 27 21.25 -16.90 2.83
CA PHE A 27 20.66 -18.23 2.63
C PHE A 27 20.15 -18.41 1.20
N GLN A 28 20.00 -19.67 0.81
CA GLN A 28 19.43 -20.06 -0.47
C GLN A 28 18.25 -21.01 -0.22
N LEU A 29 17.16 -20.84 -0.97
CA LEU A 29 16.06 -21.81 -0.93
C LEU A 29 16.52 -23.20 -1.38
N CYS A 30 17.35 -23.27 -2.41
CA CYS A 30 17.84 -24.49 -3.02
C CYS A 30 19.35 -24.40 -3.18
N SER A 31 20.10 -25.31 -2.54
CA SER A 31 21.55 -25.37 -2.65
C SER A 31 22.06 -25.80 -4.02
N ASP A 32 21.26 -26.55 -4.80
CA ASP A 32 21.61 -27.02 -6.15
C ASP A 32 21.34 -25.93 -7.21
N PRO A 33 22.39 -25.32 -7.81
CA PRO A 33 22.21 -24.27 -8.80
C PRO A 33 21.77 -24.81 -10.18
N THR A 34 21.86 -26.12 -10.43
CA THR A 34 21.57 -26.75 -11.73
C THR A 34 20.07 -26.92 -12.00
N ILE A 35 19.24 -26.89 -10.94
CA ILE A 35 17.79 -27.02 -11.05
C ILE A 35 17.21 -25.79 -11.74
N LYS A 36 16.63 -25.97 -12.94
CA LYS A 36 16.10 -24.84 -13.73
C LYS A 36 14.90 -24.16 -13.07
N LYS A 37 13.98 -24.94 -12.51
CA LYS A 37 12.77 -24.48 -11.83
C LYS A 37 12.70 -25.16 -10.48
N VAL A 38 12.86 -24.36 -9.41
CA VAL A 38 12.80 -24.85 -8.03
C VAL A 38 11.34 -25.11 -7.66
N LEU A 39 11.04 -26.31 -7.19
CA LEU A 39 9.75 -26.67 -6.60
C LEU A 39 9.90 -26.78 -5.09
N LYS A 40 8.79 -26.82 -4.36
CA LYS A 40 8.78 -26.93 -2.88
C LYS A 40 9.61 -28.12 -2.35
N ARG A 41 9.67 -29.21 -3.09
CA ARG A 41 10.45 -30.42 -2.73
C ARG A 41 11.97 -30.24 -2.89
N ASP A 42 12.37 -29.27 -3.71
CA ASP A 42 13.77 -28.98 -4.03
C ASP A 42 14.32 -27.92 -3.05
N CYS A 43 13.47 -27.33 -2.20
CA CYS A 43 13.92 -26.39 -1.17
C CYS A 43 14.56 -27.14 0.00
N ASP A 44 15.80 -26.80 0.32
CA ASP A 44 16.63 -27.40 1.38
C ASP A 44 17.17 -26.35 2.37
N ILE A 45 16.60 -25.14 2.36
CA ILE A 45 16.89 -24.09 3.32
C ILE A 45 16.63 -24.56 4.76
N ASP A 46 17.63 -24.39 5.63
CA ASP A 46 17.55 -24.61 7.07
C ASP A 46 17.80 -23.30 7.79
N MET A 47 16.73 -22.52 7.94
CA MET A 47 16.74 -21.20 8.57
C MET A 47 15.36 -20.91 9.16
N ASN A 48 15.34 -20.40 10.40
CA ASN A 48 14.13 -19.93 11.04
C ASN A 48 13.97 -18.41 10.85
N PRO A 49 12.93 -17.94 10.14
CA PRO A 49 12.67 -16.50 9.97
C PRO A 49 12.49 -15.74 11.28
N ASP A 50 12.08 -16.40 12.36
CA ASP A 50 11.85 -15.78 13.67
C ASP A 50 13.14 -15.43 14.41
N ASP A 51 14.28 -15.93 13.95
CA ASP A 51 15.59 -15.62 14.52
C ASP A 51 16.17 -14.28 13.98
N TYR A 52 15.39 -13.56 13.14
CA TYR A 52 15.80 -12.36 12.42
C TYR A 52 14.75 -11.26 12.54
N ASP A 53 15.22 -10.03 12.69
CA ASP A 53 14.37 -8.83 12.73
C ASP A 53 13.85 -8.49 11.31
N TRP A 54 14.66 -8.74 10.29
CA TRP A 54 14.33 -8.50 8.89
C TRP A 54 14.76 -9.66 7.99
N VAL A 55 13.93 -10.00 7.01
CA VAL A 55 14.24 -11.04 6.02
C VAL A 55 14.05 -10.48 4.61
N ILE A 56 15.16 -10.27 3.91
CA ILE A 56 15.19 -9.81 2.52
C ILE A 56 14.93 -10.99 1.60
N LEU A 57 13.89 -10.90 0.76
CA LEU A 57 13.48 -11.98 -0.15
C LEU A 57 13.82 -11.63 -1.59
N VAL A 58 14.88 -12.22 -2.13
CA VAL A 58 15.35 -11.91 -3.49
C VAL A 58 14.61 -12.76 -4.52
N GLY A 59 13.76 -12.11 -5.30
CA GLY A 59 12.99 -12.71 -6.38
C GLY A 59 11.68 -13.38 -5.95
N SER A 60 10.87 -13.77 -6.95
CA SER A 60 9.50 -14.26 -6.72
C SER A 60 9.43 -15.58 -5.96
N ASP A 61 10.40 -16.47 -6.12
CA ASP A 61 10.35 -17.78 -5.47
C ASP A 61 10.59 -17.68 -3.96
N ALA A 62 11.58 -16.87 -3.55
CA ALA A 62 11.83 -16.53 -2.15
C ALA A 62 10.60 -15.89 -1.51
N MET A 63 9.99 -14.90 -2.19
CA MET A 63 8.78 -14.24 -1.73
C MET A 63 7.62 -15.22 -1.49
N LYS A 64 7.33 -16.08 -2.47
CA LYS A 64 6.22 -17.06 -2.38
C LYS A 64 6.46 -18.15 -1.32
N PHE A 65 7.71 -18.42 -0.97
CA PHE A 65 8.03 -19.43 0.02
C PHE A 65 7.71 -18.95 1.44
N PHE A 66 8.01 -17.68 1.75
CA PHE A 66 7.82 -17.11 3.08
C PHE A 66 6.51 -16.32 3.27
N THR A 67 5.91 -15.84 2.18
CA THR A 67 4.70 -15.01 2.22
C THR A 67 3.59 -15.61 1.36
N LYS A 68 2.35 -15.14 1.53
CA LYS A 68 1.22 -15.50 0.64
C LYS A 68 1.19 -14.72 -0.67
N GLN A 69 2.14 -13.78 -0.86
CA GLN A 69 2.18 -12.88 -1.99
C GLN A 69 2.94 -13.48 -3.18
N SER A 70 2.60 -13.03 -4.40
CA SER A 70 3.13 -13.64 -5.63
C SER A 70 3.88 -12.68 -6.57
N SER A 71 3.75 -11.36 -6.35
CA SER A 71 4.24 -10.30 -7.24
C SER A 71 5.45 -9.56 -6.64
N VAL A 72 6.65 -10.11 -6.78
CA VAL A 72 7.87 -9.46 -6.25
C VAL A 72 8.09 -8.03 -6.78
N THR A 73 7.62 -7.74 -8.00
CA THR A 73 7.75 -6.41 -8.61
C THR A 73 6.89 -5.35 -7.94
N GLU A 74 5.71 -5.72 -7.45
CA GLU A 74 4.74 -4.80 -6.82
C GLU A 74 5.12 -4.45 -5.38
N PHE A 75 5.72 -5.42 -4.69
CA PHE A 75 6.14 -5.32 -3.30
C PHE A 75 7.64 -5.00 -3.14
N SER A 76 8.40 -4.89 -4.24
CA SER A 76 9.84 -4.63 -4.20
C SER A 76 10.15 -3.39 -3.35
N GLY A 77 10.94 -3.55 -2.28
CA GLY A 77 11.30 -2.46 -1.39
C GLY A 77 10.18 -2.00 -0.43
N LYS A 78 9.12 -2.79 -0.27
CA LYS A 78 8.05 -2.55 0.72
C LYS A 78 8.09 -3.63 1.79
N LYS A 79 7.59 -3.30 2.97
CA LYS A 79 7.39 -4.29 4.03
C LYS A 79 6.18 -5.17 3.76
N VAL A 80 6.35 -6.48 3.93
CA VAL A 80 5.30 -7.50 3.78
C VAL A 80 5.33 -8.39 5.02
N ASP A 81 4.15 -8.77 5.51
CA ASP A 81 3.98 -9.71 6.65
C ASP A 81 4.94 -9.35 7.82
N GLU A 82 4.90 -8.08 8.21
CA GLU A 82 5.64 -7.44 9.32
C GLU A 82 7.16 -7.29 9.18
N LYS A 83 7.87 -8.27 8.61
CA LYS A 83 9.35 -8.30 8.60
C LYS A 83 10.00 -8.69 7.27
N PHE A 84 9.20 -9.04 6.26
CA PHE A 84 9.73 -9.48 4.98
C PHE A 84 9.90 -8.31 4.02
N LEU A 85 11.09 -8.22 3.42
CA LEU A 85 11.48 -7.16 2.50
C LEU A 85 11.81 -7.76 1.12
N PRO A 86 10.79 -8.02 0.28
CA PRO A 86 11.01 -8.54 -1.06
C PRO A 86 11.75 -7.54 -1.94
N VAL A 87 12.61 -8.07 -2.82
CA VAL A 87 13.34 -7.28 -3.81
C VAL A 87 13.48 -8.05 -5.11
N ILE A 88 13.42 -7.37 -6.24
CA ILE A 88 13.68 -8.00 -7.55
C ILE A 88 15.10 -8.57 -7.61
N ASN A 89 15.32 -9.63 -8.37
CA ASN A 89 16.68 -10.16 -8.53
C ASN A 89 17.51 -9.22 -9.43
N PRO A 90 18.67 -8.71 -8.99
CA PRO A 90 19.46 -7.75 -9.77
C PRO A 90 20.01 -8.35 -11.07
N ALA A 91 20.11 -9.67 -11.21
CA ALA A 91 20.44 -10.32 -12.48
C ALA A 91 19.44 -9.96 -13.60
N MET A 92 18.20 -9.61 -13.26
CA MET A 92 17.19 -9.15 -14.21
C MET A 92 17.56 -7.80 -14.85
N LEU A 93 18.35 -6.95 -14.17
CA LEU A 93 18.74 -5.64 -14.68
C LEU A 93 19.60 -5.72 -15.94
N ALA A 94 20.32 -6.83 -16.14
CA ALA A 94 21.05 -7.09 -17.37
C ALA A 94 20.12 -7.31 -18.58
N PHE A 95 18.90 -7.81 -18.35
CA PHE A 95 17.90 -8.10 -19.38
C PHE A 95 16.84 -7.01 -19.50
N LYS A 96 16.57 -6.28 -18.41
CA LYS A 96 15.56 -5.23 -18.29
C LYS A 96 16.15 -4.00 -17.60
N PRO A 97 16.96 -3.19 -18.32
CA PRO A 97 17.57 -1.99 -17.76
C PRO A 97 16.55 -0.98 -17.20
N GLU A 98 15.33 -0.98 -17.73
CA GLU A 98 14.22 -0.14 -17.28
C GLU A 98 13.85 -0.35 -15.80
N ALA A 99 14.12 -1.54 -15.25
CA ALA A 99 13.86 -1.85 -13.84
C ALA A 99 14.93 -1.29 -12.87
N ARG A 100 15.98 -0.62 -13.38
CA ARG A 100 17.05 -0.06 -12.54
C ARG A 100 16.53 0.95 -11.53
N LYS A 101 15.63 1.85 -11.95
CA LYS A 101 15.03 2.84 -11.04
C LYS A 101 14.30 2.16 -9.88
N THR A 102 13.54 1.10 -10.19
CA THR A 102 12.83 0.31 -9.18
C THR A 102 13.80 -0.40 -8.24
N TRP A 103 14.90 -0.96 -8.75
CA TRP A 103 15.95 -1.56 -7.92
C TRP A 103 16.57 -0.56 -6.95
N GLU A 104 17.04 0.58 -7.45
CA GLU A 104 17.68 1.62 -6.63
C GLU A 104 16.74 2.11 -5.51
N GLN A 105 15.48 2.40 -5.85
CA GLN A 105 14.45 2.76 -4.88
C GLN A 105 14.16 1.64 -3.87
N SER A 106 14.16 0.39 -4.32
CA SER A 106 13.91 -0.74 -3.42
C SER A 106 15.04 -0.93 -2.42
N VAL A 107 16.29 -0.79 -2.86
CA VAL A 107 17.47 -0.87 -2.01
C VAL A 107 17.44 0.29 -1.00
N GLU A 108 17.16 1.51 -1.44
CA GLU A 108 17.04 2.68 -0.56
C GLU A 108 15.98 2.45 0.54
N ASN A 109 14.76 2.04 0.16
CA ASN A 109 13.71 1.75 1.14
C ASN A 109 14.11 0.65 2.13
N ILE A 110 14.77 -0.43 1.67
CA ILE A 110 15.23 -1.51 2.55
C ILE A 110 16.22 -0.97 3.59
N HIS A 111 17.13 -0.07 3.21
CA HIS A 111 18.03 0.58 4.15
C HIS A 111 17.25 1.42 5.16
N GLN A 112 16.24 2.16 4.72
CA GLN A 112 15.41 2.98 5.60
C GLN A 112 14.60 2.11 6.60
N TYR A 113 14.02 1.00 6.17
CA TYR A 113 13.34 0.04 7.07
C TYR A 113 14.30 -0.53 8.12
N ILE A 114 15.50 -0.97 7.69
CA ILE A 114 16.50 -1.55 8.59
C ILE A 114 17.06 -0.50 9.55
N ALA A 115 17.19 0.74 9.11
CA ALA A 115 17.60 1.87 9.95
C ALA A 115 16.49 2.31 10.93
N GLY A 116 15.24 1.89 10.71
CA GLY A 116 14.07 2.35 11.47
C GLY A 116 13.61 3.76 11.08
N GLU A 117 13.96 4.23 9.88
CA GLU A 117 13.59 5.55 9.35
C GLU A 117 12.19 5.55 8.70
N ILE A 118 11.69 4.38 8.30
CA ILE A 118 10.30 4.21 7.89
C ILE A 118 9.51 3.67 9.08
N GLU A 119 8.62 4.49 9.63
CA GLU A 119 7.58 4.04 10.53
C GLU A 119 6.47 3.40 9.71
N ASP A 120 6.10 2.16 10.06
CA ASP A 120 4.91 1.55 9.50
C ASP A 120 3.69 2.33 9.96
N VAL A 121 2.94 2.86 8.99
CA VAL A 121 1.60 3.35 9.26
C VAL A 121 0.74 2.12 9.52
N VAL A 122 0.63 1.71 10.78
CA VAL A 122 -0.35 0.72 11.22
C VAL A 122 -1.71 1.40 11.06
N ILE A 123 -2.39 1.13 9.94
CA ILE A 123 -3.77 1.57 9.74
C ILE A 123 -4.63 0.67 10.62
N ASP A 124 -5.01 1.18 11.79
CA ASP A 124 -5.99 0.57 12.67
C ASP A 124 -7.29 1.39 12.70
N ASP A 125 -8.27 0.94 13.48
CA ASP A 125 -9.59 1.58 13.60
C ASP A 125 -9.51 3.03 14.15
N SER A 126 -8.36 3.49 14.66
CA SER A 126 -8.15 4.89 15.05
C SER A 126 -7.77 5.79 13.88
N ILE A 127 -7.21 5.20 12.80
CA ILE A 127 -6.77 5.91 11.59
C ILE A 127 -7.78 5.74 10.46
N ALA A 128 -8.34 4.54 10.26
CA ALA A 128 -9.34 4.27 9.23
C ALA A 128 -10.53 3.52 9.80
N PHE A 129 -11.72 4.12 9.70
CA PHE A 129 -12.94 3.56 10.31
C PHE A 129 -14.18 3.74 9.44
N GLY A 130 -15.20 2.92 9.70
CA GLY A 130 -16.48 2.95 9.01
C GLY A 130 -17.56 3.70 9.80
N ILE A 131 -18.39 4.47 9.12
CA ILE A 131 -19.55 5.18 9.66
C ILE A 131 -20.81 4.69 8.92
N GLN A 132 -21.79 4.19 9.68
CA GLN A 132 -23.10 3.73 9.19
C GLN A 132 -24.26 4.38 9.97
N ASP A 133 -23.96 5.39 10.78
CA ASP A 133 -24.92 6.11 11.60
C ASP A 133 -24.96 7.57 11.14
N THR A 134 -26.16 8.08 10.86
CA THR A 134 -26.37 9.40 10.28
C THR A 134 -25.88 10.53 11.18
N GLU A 135 -26.09 10.44 12.50
CA GLU A 135 -25.63 11.48 13.43
C GLU A 135 -24.10 11.55 13.43
N LYS A 136 -23.42 10.39 13.49
CA LYS A 136 -21.96 10.32 13.42
C LYS A 136 -21.41 10.80 12.06
N ALA A 137 -22.10 10.52 10.97
CA ALA A 137 -21.70 11.01 9.64
C ALA A 137 -21.71 12.54 9.63
N ASN A 138 -22.80 13.14 10.10
CA ASN A 138 -22.96 14.59 10.17
C ASN A 138 -21.93 15.25 11.11
N GLU A 139 -21.64 14.64 12.27
CA GLU A 139 -20.58 15.10 13.17
C GLU A 139 -19.20 15.08 12.50
N PHE A 140 -18.86 14.01 11.79
CA PHE A 140 -17.57 13.89 11.10
C PHE A 140 -17.43 14.89 9.94
N ILE A 141 -18.48 15.08 9.15
CA ILE A 141 -18.49 16.06 8.06
C ILE A 141 -18.40 17.48 8.61
N GLN A 142 -19.10 17.79 9.70
CA GLN A 142 -18.99 19.08 10.37
C GLN A 142 -17.56 19.32 10.89
N ALA A 143 -16.91 18.31 11.47
CA ALA A 143 -15.50 18.39 11.86
C ALA A 143 -14.58 18.67 10.66
N ALA A 144 -14.85 18.06 9.50
CA ALA A 144 -14.11 18.33 8.26
C ALA A 144 -14.28 19.78 7.76
N ILE A 145 -15.48 20.36 7.91
CA ILE A 145 -15.75 21.76 7.56
C ILE A 145 -14.95 22.70 8.48
N ASP A 146 -14.97 22.43 9.78
CA ASP A 146 -14.34 23.24 10.81
C ASP A 146 -12.81 23.04 10.90
N ALA A 147 -12.29 21.99 10.25
CA ALA A 147 -10.87 21.69 10.22
C ALA A 147 -10.05 22.84 9.61
N PRO A 148 -8.84 23.11 10.12
CA PRO A 148 -8.03 24.25 9.68
C PRO A 148 -7.43 24.07 8.28
N LYS A 149 -7.40 22.84 7.74
CA LYS A 149 -6.87 22.59 6.40
C LYS A 149 -7.84 23.07 5.33
N ASP A 150 -7.31 23.68 4.28
CA ASP A 150 -8.12 24.21 3.15
C ASP A 150 -8.48 23.14 2.11
N TYR A 151 -8.01 21.91 2.29
CA TYR A 151 -8.24 20.80 1.37
C TYR A 151 -8.65 19.53 2.11
N ILE A 152 -9.37 18.67 1.41
CA ILE A 152 -9.77 17.32 1.84
C ILE A 152 -9.40 16.31 0.75
N ALA A 153 -9.25 15.04 1.11
CA ALA A 153 -9.21 13.93 0.16
C ALA A 153 -10.57 13.24 0.14
N LEU A 154 -11.08 12.95 -1.06
CA LEU A 154 -12.36 12.30 -1.27
C LEU A 154 -12.21 11.20 -2.32
N ASP A 155 -12.84 10.05 -2.07
CA ASP A 155 -12.91 8.92 -2.99
C ASP A 155 -14.30 8.28 -2.94
N SER A 156 -14.71 7.63 -4.03
CA SER A 156 -16.02 6.98 -4.14
C SER A 156 -15.93 5.46 -4.26
N GLU A 157 -16.77 4.75 -3.51
CA GLU A 157 -16.93 3.30 -3.65
C GLU A 157 -18.24 2.98 -4.36
N THR A 158 -18.20 2.16 -5.40
CA THR A 158 -19.33 1.98 -6.31
C THR A 158 -19.48 0.53 -6.77
N THR A 159 -20.70 0.14 -7.16
CA THR A 159 -20.97 -1.23 -7.66
C THR A 159 -20.57 -1.47 -9.12
N GLY A 160 -20.10 -0.46 -9.83
CA GLY A 160 -19.83 -0.54 -11.26
C GLY A 160 -18.95 0.59 -11.79
N LEU A 161 -18.65 0.57 -13.08
CA LEU A 161 -17.72 1.53 -13.69
C LEU A 161 -18.40 2.79 -14.25
N TYR A 162 -19.74 2.82 -14.30
CA TYR A 162 -20.51 3.90 -14.89
C TYR A 162 -21.66 4.31 -13.97
N PRO A 163 -21.89 5.61 -13.71
CA PRO A 163 -22.93 6.08 -12.79
C PRO A 163 -24.35 5.66 -13.14
N ARG A 164 -24.63 5.38 -14.42
CA ARG A 164 -25.95 4.96 -14.89
C ARG A 164 -26.26 3.49 -14.60
N ASP A 165 -25.23 2.66 -14.53
CA ASP A 165 -25.34 1.20 -14.38
C ASP A 165 -24.82 0.71 -13.02
N GLY A 166 -24.23 1.61 -12.23
CA GLY A 166 -23.72 1.35 -10.88
C GLY A 166 -24.27 2.38 -9.89
N TYR A 167 -24.29 1.99 -8.62
CA TYR A 167 -24.74 2.82 -7.50
C TYR A 167 -23.55 3.17 -6.63
N MET A 168 -23.61 4.34 -5.98
CA MET A 168 -22.65 4.68 -4.93
C MET A 168 -22.98 3.84 -3.69
N LEU A 169 -21.96 3.24 -3.09
CA LEU A 169 -22.03 2.46 -1.85
C LEU A 169 -21.60 3.29 -0.65
N GLY A 170 -20.59 4.13 -0.85
CA GLY A 170 -20.02 4.93 0.21
C GLY A 170 -18.99 5.90 -0.31
N ILE A 171 -18.52 6.75 0.59
CA ILE A 171 -17.45 7.72 0.33
C ILE A 171 -16.32 7.49 1.33
N SER A 172 -15.08 7.68 0.88
CA SER A 172 -13.93 7.76 1.78
C SER A 172 -13.50 9.21 1.89
N LEU A 173 -13.53 9.78 3.10
CA LEU A 173 -13.24 11.18 3.38
C LEU A 173 -12.11 11.32 4.40
N SER A 174 -11.09 12.10 4.08
CA SER A 174 -10.04 12.52 5.02
C SER A 174 -9.83 14.02 4.95
N TYR A 175 -9.79 14.69 6.10
CA TYR A 175 -9.67 16.15 6.17
C TYR A 175 -8.43 16.65 6.93
N ASP A 176 -7.78 15.80 7.72
CA ASP A 176 -6.62 16.14 8.54
C ASP A 176 -5.35 15.42 8.12
N GLY A 177 -5.42 14.50 7.14
CA GLY A 177 -4.27 13.70 6.70
C GLY A 177 -3.70 12.76 7.78
N GLU A 178 -4.42 12.59 8.89
CA GLU A 178 -4.09 11.69 9.99
C GLU A 178 -5.10 10.53 10.02
N CYS A 179 -6.38 10.81 9.79
CA CYS A 179 -7.44 9.81 9.76
C CYS A 179 -8.33 9.92 8.51
N GLY A 180 -9.07 8.85 8.22
CA GLY A 180 -10.05 8.79 7.15
C GLY A 180 -11.26 7.94 7.53
N ALA A 181 -12.45 8.40 7.17
CA ALA A 181 -13.69 7.67 7.39
C ALA A 181 -14.25 7.15 6.07
N TYR A 182 -14.63 5.88 6.05
CA TYR A 182 -15.57 5.35 5.06
C TYR A 182 -16.99 5.58 5.56
N ILE A 183 -17.81 6.32 4.83
CA ILE A 183 -19.19 6.63 5.19
C ILE A 183 -20.13 5.95 4.20
N ASP A 184 -21.01 5.10 4.72
CA ASP A 184 -22.02 4.38 3.93
C ASP A 184 -23.09 5.36 3.42
N THR A 185 -23.42 5.29 2.13
CA THR A 185 -24.47 6.17 1.59
C THR A 185 -25.85 5.82 2.12
N ASP A 186 -26.07 4.60 2.64
CA ASP A 186 -27.34 4.20 3.24
C ASP A 186 -27.67 5.01 4.51
N CYS A 187 -26.68 5.65 5.14
CA CYS A 187 -26.90 6.52 6.30
C CYS A 187 -27.00 8.01 5.93
N PHE A 188 -27.04 8.37 4.65
CA PHE A 188 -27.18 9.78 4.23
C PHE A 188 -28.63 10.25 4.38
N ASP A 189 -28.78 11.46 4.89
CA ASP A 189 -30.04 12.21 4.86
C ASP A 189 -29.86 13.60 4.22
N GLU A 190 -30.94 14.38 4.20
CA GLU A 190 -30.93 15.74 3.64
C GLU A 190 -29.88 16.64 4.32
N GLU A 191 -29.61 16.43 5.61
CA GLU A 191 -28.60 17.20 6.35
C GLU A 191 -27.19 16.75 6.00
N THR A 192 -26.97 15.44 5.83
CA THR A 192 -25.70 14.89 5.33
C THR A 192 -25.35 15.48 3.97
N GLU A 193 -26.30 15.49 3.04
CA GLU A 193 -26.08 16.06 1.70
C GLU A 193 -25.81 17.58 1.77
N ARG A 194 -26.54 18.31 2.62
CA ARG A 194 -26.32 19.75 2.82
C ARG A 194 -24.91 20.03 3.35
N LEU A 195 -24.47 19.27 4.34
CA LEU A 195 -23.14 19.39 4.95
C LEU A 195 -22.03 19.03 3.96
N LEU A 196 -22.18 17.96 3.18
CA LEU A 196 -21.21 17.59 2.15
C LEU A 196 -21.07 18.68 1.08
N GLN A 197 -22.19 19.24 0.60
CA GLN A 197 -22.11 20.35 -0.36
C GLN A 197 -21.42 21.58 0.24
N GLU A 198 -21.70 21.91 1.50
CA GLU A 198 -21.02 23.01 2.21
C GLU A 198 -19.50 22.76 2.34
N LEU A 199 -19.11 21.51 2.63
CA LEU A 199 -17.71 21.11 2.68
C LEU A 199 -17.03 21.30 1.32
N PHE A 200 -17.64 20.83 0.24
CA PHE A 200 -17.09 20.91 -1.11
C PHE A 200 -17.03 22.34 -1.64
N ASP A 201 -17.95 23.22 -1.22
CA ASP A 201 -17.92 24.64 -1.55
C ASP A 201 -16.78 25.39 -0.83
N LYS A 202 -16.43 24.96 0.39
CA LYS A 202 -15.43 25.62 1.24
C LYS A 202 -14.00 25.13 1.04
N LYS A 203 -13.82 23.84 0.68
CA LYS A 203 -12.51 23.18 0.65
C LYS A 203 -12.13 22.75 -0.76
N ILE A 204 -10.83 22.69 -1.03
CA ILE A 204 -10.30 22.05 -2.25
C ILE A 204 -10.47 20.53 -2.09
N VAL A 205 -11.13 19.87 -3.04
CA VAL A 205 -11.37 18.43 -2.99
C VAL A 205 -10.36 17.70 -3.85
N VAL A 206 -9.48 16.93 -3.20
CA VAL A 206 -8.41 16.18 -3.85
C VAL A 206 -8.89 14.77 -4.17
N PHE A 207 -8.86 14.41 -5.46
CA PHE A 207 -9.15 13.06 -5.96
C PHE A 207 -7.91 12.44 -6.60
N HIS A 208 -7.80 11.11 -6.60
CA HIS A 208 -6.79 10.41 -7.40
C HIS A 208 -7.18 10.36 -8.89
N ASN A 209 -8.47 10.17 -9.19
CA ASN A 209 -9.02 10.12 -10.54
C ASN A 209 -10.37 10.86 -10.63
N ALA A 210 -10.35 12.18 -10.40
CA ALA A 210 -11.53 13.03 -10.27
C ALA A 210 -12.63 12.79 -11.31
N LYS A 211 -12.27 12.48 -12.57
CA LYS A 211 -13.24 12.22 -13.64
C LYS A 211 -14.21 11.07 -13.31
N PHE A 212 -13.72 10.02 -12.64
CA PHE A 212 -14.55 8.89 -12.24
C PHE A 212 -15.48 9.31 -11.09
N ASP A 213 -14.91 9.82 -10.01
CA ASP A 213 -15.62 10.17 -8.78
C ASP A 213 -16.69 11.23 -9.00
N MET A 214 -16.32 12.34 -9.65
CA MET A 214 -17.25 13.44 -9.93
C MET A 214 -18.47 12.96 -10.72
N ALA A 215 -18.27 12.07 -11.70
CA ALA A 215 -19.37 11.58 -12.50
C ALA A 215 -20.40 10.81 -11.65
N PHE A 216 -19.95 10.09 -10.63
CA PHE A 216 -20.85 9.40 -9.69
C PHE A 216 -21.51 10.39 -8.72
N PHE A 217 -20.74 11.29 -8.11
CA PHE A 217 -21.27 12.30 -7.18
C PHE A 217 -22.30 13.23 -7.82
N GLU A 218 -22.03 13.75 -9.01
CA GLU A 218 -22.95 14.61 -9.75
C GLU A 218 -24.23 13.87 -10.18
N TYR A 219 -24.11 12.59 -10.53
CA TYR A 219 -25.25 11.81 -11.02
C TYR A 219 -26.19 11.37 -9.90
N HIS A 220 -25.66 10.88 -8.79
CA HIS A 220 -26.46 10.31 -7.69
C HIS A 220 -26.91 11.36 -6.67
N PHE A 221 -26.07 12.37 -6.38
CA PHE A 221 -26.34 13.35 -5.31
C PHE A 221 -26.42 14.79 -5.82
N HIS A 222 -26.13 15.04 -7.10
CA HIS A 222 -26.10 16.38 -7.68
C HIS A 222 -25.12 17.34 -7.01
N PHE A 223 -24.09 16.80 -6.35
CA PHE A 223 -23.03 17.59 -5.77
C PHE A 223 -22.25 18.36 -6.82
N ARG A 224 -21.67 19.48 -6.39
CA ARG A 224 -20.77 20.31 -7.18
C ARG A 224 -19.45 20.46 -6.46
N PHE A 225 -18.38 20.46 -7.23
CA PHE A 225 -17.03 20.66 -6.75
C PHE A 225 -16.45 21.91 -7.41
N PRO A 226 -16.58 23.11 -6.79
CA PRO A 226 -16.04 24.34 -7.36
C PRO A 226 -14.50 24.35 -7.44
N MET A 227 -13.84 23.58 -6.58
CA MET A 227 -12.38 23.51 -6.45
C MET A 227 -11.95 22.03 -6.28
N PHE A 228 -11.34 21.44 -7.32
CA PHE A 228 -10.81 20.07 -7.32
C PHE A 228 -9.62 19.91 -8.26
#